data_AF-A0A3L7YUQ6-F1
#
_entry.id   AF-A0A3L7YUQ6-F1
#
_cell.length_a   1.000
_cell.length_b   1.000
_cell.length_c   1.000
_cell.angle_alpha   90.00
_cell.angle_beta   90.00
_cell.angle_gamma   90.00
#
_symmetry.space_group_name_H-M   'P 1'
#
loop_
_entity.id
_entity.type
_entity.pdbx_description
1 polymer ?
#
loop_
_entity_poly.entity_id
_entity_poly.type
_entity_poly.pdbx_seq_one_letter_code
_entity_poly.pdbx_strand_id
1 'polypeptide(L)'
;HDAPGKAEAGTSLLSGNDYLGIAVTTITSPETAAAWTPIETISNSEGGFERVYQGSSLHLVRGIEILPGATITVRTEHACGLSRDITAEEGLPS
;
A
#
# COMPACT_ATOMS: atom_id res chain seq x y z
N HIS A 1 7.65 -9.95 -1.41
CA HIS A 1 7.56 -8.79 -2.33
C HIS A 1 6.22 -8.86 -3.03
N ASP A 2 5.58 -7.72 -3.24
CA ASP A 2 4.26 -7.70 -3.85
C ASP A 2 4.36 -7.94 -5.35
N ALA A 3 3.38 -8.67 -5.89
CA ALA A 3 3.14 -8.72 -7.32
C ALA A 3 2.21 -7.57 -7.73
N PRO A 4 2.29 -7.06 -8.97
CA PRO A 4 1.31 -6.09 -9.47
C PRO A 4 -0.12 -6.66 -9.37
N GLY A 5 -1.09 -5.78 -9.11
CA GLY A 5 -2.48 -6.19 -8.99
C GLY A 5 -3.46 -5.04 -9.07
N LYS A 6 -4.75 -5.40 -9.01
CA LYS A 6 -5.87 -4.47 -9.05
C LYS A 6 -7.03 -4.97 -8.21
N ALA A 7 -7.88 -4.05 -7.79
CA ALA A 7 -9.11 -4.32 -7.06
C ALA A 7 -10.22 -3.36 -7.51
N GLU A 8 -11.45 -3.87 -7.58
CA GLU A 8 -12.62 -3.07 -7.90
C GLU A 8 -13.01 -2.16 -6.74
N ALA A 9 -13.81 -1.13 -7.00
CA ALA A 9 -14.31 -0.24 -5.96
C ALA A 9 -15.10 -1.01 -4.88
N GLY A 10 -14.86 -0.64 -3.62
CA GLY A 10 -15.48 -1.28 -2.45
C GLY A 10 -14.72 -2.51 -1.95
N THR A 11 -13.68 -2.95 -2.66
CA THR A 11 -12.79 -4.01 -2.16
C THR A 11 -11.99 -3.51 -0.96
N SER A 12 -11.95 -4.30 0.12
CA SER A 12 -11.09 -4.00 1.27
C SER A 12 -9.61 -4.05 0.85
N LEU A 13 -8.87 -2.98 1.16
CA LEU A 13 -7.45 -2.86 0.83
C LEU A 13 -6.62 -3.01 2.09
N LEU A 14 -5.82 -4.08 2.14
CA LEU A 14 -4.80 -4.33 3.15
C LEU A 14 -3.43 -4.33 2.49
N SER A 15 -2.54 -3.49 3.00
CA SER A 15 -1.11 -3.51 2.68
C SER A 15 -0.31 -3.63 3.97
N GLY A 16 1.01 -3.79 3.86
CA GLY A 16 1.84 -3.94 5.03
C GLY A 16 3.18 -4.56 4.74
N ASN A 17 3.84 -4.99 5.80
CA ASN A 17 5.07 -5.74 5.74
C ASN A 17 5.03 -6.77 6.86
N ASP A 18 4.68 -8.00 6.52
CA ASP A 18 4.58 -9.09 7.49
C ASP A 18 5.91 -9.37 8.18
N TYR A 19 7.04 -9.20 7.48
CA TYR A 19 8.35 -9.35 8.11
C TYR A 19 8.55 -8.35 9.25
N LEU A 20 8.09 -7.11 9.08
CA LEU A 20 8.14 -6.06 10.11
C LEU A 20 6.90 -6.03 11.03
N GLY A 21 5.96 -6.96 10.87
CA GLY A 21 4.72 -7.00 11.63
C GLY A 21 3.78 -5.81 11.38
N ILE A 22 3.91 -5.11 10.25
CA ILE A 22 3.11 -3.91 9.95
C ILE A 22 1.88 -4.29 9.11
N ALA A 23 0.70 -3.84 9.53
CA ALA A 23 -0.52 -3.85 8.74
C ALA A 23 -1.04 -2.42 8.50
N VAL A 24 -1.49 -2.12 7.29
CA VAL A 24 -2.12 -0.85 6.92
C VAL A 24 -3.42 -1.14 6.19
N THR A 25 -4.54 -0.80 6.82
CA THR A 25 -5.87 -0.86 6.17
C THR A 25 -6.15 0.49 5.51
N THR A 26 -6.54 0.47 4.23
CA THR A 26 -6.92 1.67 3.49
C THR A 26 -8.42 1.70 3.26
N ILE A 27 -9.08 2.75 3.73
CA ILE A 27 -10.53 2.98 3.57
C ILE A 27 -10.71 4.24 2.74
N THR A 28 -11.67 4.21 1.83
CA THR A 28 -11.91 5.33 0.91
C THR A 28 -13.39 5.70 0.89
N SER A 29 -13.70 6.99 0.93
CA SER A 29 -15.05 7.52 0.72
C SER A 29 -15.03 8.68 -0.29
N PRO A 30 -15.79 8.62 -1.40
CA PRO A 30 -16.54 7.46 -1.92
C PRO A 30 -15.66 6.20 -2.07
N GLU A 31 -16.23 5.06 -2.44
CA GLU A 31 -15.40 3.88 -2.74
C GLU A 31 -14.58 4.11 -4.03
N THR A 32 -13.41 3.48 -4.14
CA THR A 32 -12.52 3.63 -5.31
C THR A 32 -11.93 2.30 -5.73
N ALA A 33 -11.75 2.13 -7.04
CA ALA A 33 -10.92 1.05 -7.55
C ALA A 33 -9.45 1.31 -7.17
N ALA A 34 -8.65 0.26 -7.12
CA ALA A 34 -7.24 0.34 -6.81
C ALA A 34 -6.40 -0.47 -7.79
N ALA A 35 -5.17 -0.03 -8.00
CA ALA A 35 -4.12 -0.79 -8.67
C ALA A 35 -2.82 -0.63 -7.90
N TRP A 36 -1.96 -1.64 -7.90
CA TRP A 36 -0.65 -1.56 -7.28
C TRP A 36 0.42 -2.23 -8.12
N THR A 37 1.66 -1.78 -7.93
CA THR A 37 2.84 -2.32 -8.60
C THR A 37 4.05 -2.25 -7.68
N PRO A 38 4.96 -3.24 -7.73
CA PRO A 38 6.25 -3.13 -7.06
C PRO A 38 7.05 -1.96 -7.65
N ILE A 39 7.81 -1.30 -6.78
CA ILE A 39 8.84 -0.32 -7.10
C ILE A 39 10.17 -1.03 -6.94
N GLU A 40 10.91 -1.16 -8.04
CA GLU A 40 12.21 -1.81 -8.07
C GLU A 40 13.26 -0.85 -8.64
N THR A 41 14.46 -0.87 -8.07
CA THR A 41 15.61 -0.13 -8.56
C THR A 41 16.70 -1.09 -9.00
N ILE A 42 17.56 -0.65 -9.91
CA ILE A 42 18.79 -1.38 -10.23
C ILE A 42 19.91 -0.76 -9.40
N SER A 43 20.52 -1.58 -8.54
CA SER A 43 21.67 -1.23 -7.72
C SER A 43 22.93 -1.88 -8.29
N ASN A 44 24.06 -1.19 -8.19
CA ASN A 44 25.37 -1.74 -8.55
C ASN A 44 26.18 -1.97 -7.27
N SER A 45 26.72 -3.17 -7.10
CA SER A 45 27.56 -3.56 -5.97
C SER A 45 28.87 -4.20 -6.47
N GLU A 46 29.76 -4.57 -5.56
CA GLU A 46 30.94 -5.37 -5.89
C GLU A 46 30.59 -6.74 -6.49
N GLY A 47 29.37 -7.24 -6.24
CA GLY A 47 28.82 -8.46 -6.82
C GLY A 47 28.16 -8.29 -8.19
N GLY A 48 28.12 -7.06 -8.73
CA GLY A 48 27.46 -6.72 -9.99
C GLY A 48 26.11 -6.01 -9.80
N PHE A 49 25.25 -6.09 -10.82
CA PHE A 49 23.95 -5.44 -10.82
C PHE A 49 22.87 -6.32 -10.19
N GLU A 50 22.09 -5.73 -9.30
CA GLU A 50 20.97 -6.38 -8.62
C GLU A 50 19.71 -5.54 -8.76
N ARG A 51 18.57 -6.22 -8.95
CA ARG A 51 17.26 -5.60 -8.88
C ARG A 51 16.77 -5.65 -7.44
N VAL A 52 16.57 -4.48 -6.84
CA VAL A 52 16.21 -4.34 -5.43
C VAL A 52 14.80 -3.80 -5.30
N TYR A 53 13.95 -4.53 -4.58
CA TYR A 53 12.61 -4.07 -4.23
C TYR A 53 12.67 -2.97 -3.16
N GLN A 54 12.03 -1.84 -3.45
CA GLN A 54 11.99 -0.68 -2.55
C GLN A 54 10.63 -0.52 -1.86
N GLY A 55 9.62 -1.27 -2.30
CA GLY A 55 8.24 -1.15 -1.83
C GLY A 55 7.25 -1.32 -2.97
N SER A 56 6.01 -0.90 -2.73
CA SER A 56 4.93 -0.92 -3.71
C SER A 56 4.26 0.45 -3.80
N SER A 57 3.79 0.80 -4.98
CA SER A 57 2.90 1.94 -5.18
C SER A 57 1.45 1.47 -5.15
N LEU A 58 0.59 2.14 -4.38
CA LEU A 58 -0.87 1.96 -4.39
C LEU A 58 -1.53 3.16 -5.08
N HIS A 59 -2.26 2.92 -6.16
CA HIS A 59 -2.99 3.93 -6.92
C HIS A 59 -4.48 3.76 -6.68
N LEU A 60 -5.13 4.80 -6.17
CA LEU A 60 -6.59 4.86 -5.97
C LEU A 60 -7.22 5.61 -7.14
N VAL A 61 -8.04 4.93 -7.95
CA VAL A 61 -8.57 5.42 -9.22
C VAL A 61 -10.07 5.63 -9.16
N ARG A 62 -10.52 6.86 -9.44
CA ARG A 62 -11.95 7.25 -9.46
C ARG A 62 -12.30 7.92 -10.78
N GLY A 63 -13.38 7.47 -11.41
CA GLY A 63 -14.11 8.29 -12.36
C GLY A 63 -14.95 9.31 -11.59
N ILE A 64 -14.80 10.59 -11.89
CA ILE A 64 -15.57 11.66 -11.24
C ILE A 64 -16.18 12.54 -12.32
N GLU A 65 -17.49 12.73 -12.25
CA GLU A 65 -18.21 13.76 -12.99
C GLU A 65 -18.53 14.92 -12.03
N ILE A 66 -18.09 16.13 -12.37
CA ILE A 66 -18.33 17.33 -11.57
C ILE A 66 -19.06 18.34 -12.45
N LEU A 67 -20.30 18.65 -12.09
CA LEU A 67 -21.11 19.65 -12.78
C LEU A 67 -20.61 21.07 -12.48
N PRO A 68 -20.94 22.08 -13.33
CA PRO A 68 -20.59 23.47 -13.06
C PRO A 68 -21.06 23.93 -11.68
N GLY A 69 -20.11 24.42 -10.86
CA GLY A 69 -20.37 24.89 -9.49
C GLY A 69 -20.48 23.79 -8.43
N ALA A 70 -20.37 22.51 -8.80
CA ALA A 70 -20.37 21.42 -7.85
C ALA A 70 -18.97 21.20 -7.21
N THR A 71 -18.98 20.63 -6.01
CA THR A 71 -17.78 20.20 -5.28
C THR A 71 -17.95 18.76 -4.86
N ILE A 72 -16.87 17.99 -4.91
CA ILE A 72 -16.80 16.66 -4.30
C ILE A 72 -15.75 16.68 -3.18
N THR A 73 -16.04 15.97 -2.10
CA THR A 73 -15.05 15.64 -1.08
C THR A 73 -14.68 14.18 -1.24
N VAL A 74 -13.38 13.92 -1.34
CA VAL A 74 -12.82 12.57 -1.30
C VAL A 74 -12.00 12.41 -0.03
N ARG A 75 -12.09 11.23 0.56
CA ARG A 75 -11.41 10.85 1.79
C ARG A 75 -10.70 9.53 1.56
N THR A 76 -9.46 9.49 2.00
CA THR A 76 -8.66 8.27 2.11
C THR A 76 -8.13 8.24 3.53
N GLU A 77 -8.41 7.16 4.24
CA GLU A 77 -7.96 6.93 5.61
C GLU A 77 -7.06 5.71 5.62
N HIS A 78 -5.95 5.83 6.35
CA HIS A 78 -5.03 4.74 6.59
C HIS A 78 -5.03 4.44 8.08
N ALA A 79 -5.37 3.21 8.44
CA ALA A 79 -5.26 2.71 9.81
C ALA A 79 -4.06 1.77 9.88
N CYS A 80 -3.05 2.16 10.66
CA CYS A 80 -1.88 1.32 10.93
C CYS A 80 -2.14 0.43 12.14
N GLY A 81 -1.74 -0.84 12.03
CA GLY A 81 -1.82 -1.82 13.09
C GLY A 81 -0.71 -2.86 12.95
N LEU A 82 -0.83 -3.93 13.71
CA LEU A 82 0.11 -5.04 13.69
C LEU A 82 -0.43 -6.18 12.84
N SER A 83 0.37 -6.72 11.91
CA SER A 83 0.05 -7.99 11.24
C SER A 83 0.49 -9.20 12.06
N ARG A 84 1.52 -9.03 12.89
CA ARG A 84 2.00 -10.01 13.89
C ARG A 84 2.81 -9.29 14.98
N ASP A 85 2.93 -9.93 16.14
CA ASP A 85 3.85 -9.51 17.18
C ASP A 85 5.27 -10.03 16.86
N ILE A 86 6.25 -9.12 16.83
CA ILE A 86 7.66 -9.44 16.55
C ILE A 86 8.57 -9.11 17.73
N THR A 87 8.00 -8.75 18.89
CA THR A 87 8.73 -8.23 20.06
C THR A 87 9.83 -9.20 20.52
N ALA A 88 9.52 -10.50 20.56
CA ALA A 88 10.50 -11.53 20.92
C ALA A 88 11.62 -11.71 19.88
N GLU A 89 11.32 -11.54 18.58
CA GLU A 89 12.30 -11.65 17.49
C GLU A 89 13.26 -10.45 17.47
N GLU A 90 12.75 -9.26 17.78
CA GLU A 90 13.53 -8.02 17.87
C GLU A 90 14.31 -7.88 19.19
N GLY A 91 14.17 -8.85 20.10
CA GLY A 91 14.81 -8.80 21.43
C GLY A 91 14.31 -7.65 22.30
N LEU A 92 13.10 -7.14 22.02
CA LEU A 92 12.45 -6.08 22.77
C LEU A 92 11.70 -6.68 23.98
N PRO A 93 11.58 -5.92 25.09
CA PRO A 93 10.78 -6.37 26.23
C PRO A 93 9.30 -6.43 25.85
N SER A 94 8.64 -7.52 26.25
CA SER A 94 7.19 -7.76 26.13
C SER A 94 6.36 -6.85 27.02
#